data_AF-A0A1M7YQ50-F1
#
_entry.id   AF-A0A1M7YQ50-F1
#
_cell.length_a   1.000
_cell.length_b   1.000
_cell.length_c   1.000
_cell.angle_alpha   90.00
_cell.angle_beta   90.00
_cell.angle_gamma   90.00
#
_symmetry.space_group_name_H-M   'P 1'
#
loop_
_entity.id
_entity.type
_entity.pdbx_description
1 polymer ?
#
loop_
_entity_poly.entity_id
_entity_poly.type
_entity_poly.pdbx_seq_one_letter_code
_entity_poly.pdbx_strand_id
1 'polypeptide(L)'
;MGSRLISKHSKMTRDEFNQFCSELPATTHVVQWRGADVWKIGGKVFAIGAQGPEGLPAVTFKTSDLNFEFLSDHEGFRPAPYFATRGMKWIQQTDGRAEQDEALRYYLQQSYRIVASGLSKSKQRALGLPEAPHLHDFHSQNDHPQK
;
A
#
# COMPACT_ATOMS: atom_id res chain seq x y z
N MET A 1 27.52 -14.62 -30.91
CA MET A 1 28.04 -13.58 -29.98
C MET A 1 26.98 -12.48 -29.95
N GLY A 2 26.05 -12.41 -29.01
CA GLY A 2 26.20 -12.54 -27.57
C GLY A 2 26.34 -11.15 -26.95
N SER A 3 25.26 -10.37 -26.89
CA SER A 3 24.96 -9.48 -25.76
C SER A 3 23.51 -9.01 -25.88
N ARG A 4 22.63 -9.62 -25.06
CA ARG A 4 21.26 -9.14 -24.85
C ARG A 4 21.34 -7.80 -24.12
N LEU A 5 20.49 -6.85 -24.50
CA LEU A 5 20.26 -5.62 -23.74
C LEU A 5 20.05 -5.99 -22.27
N ILE A 6 20.95 -5.52 -21.40
CA ILE A 6 20.64 -5.37 -19.98
C ILE A 6 19.56 -4.28 -19.89
N SER A 7 18.32 -4.71 -19.73
CA SER A 7 17.21 -3.83 -19.38
C SER A 7 17.60 -3.08 -18.10
N LYS A 8 17.80 -1.76 -18.20
CA LYS A 8 17.91 -0.87 -17.05
C LYS A 8 16.55 -0.90 -16.34
N HIS A 9 16.38 -1.82 -15.41
CA HIS A 9 15.22 -1.84 -14.53
C HIS A 9 15.30 -0.55 -13.70
N SER A 10 14.47 0.43 -14.06
CA SER A 10 14.45 1.73 -13.40
C SER A 10 13.53 1.62 -12.19
N LYS A 11 14.06 1.98 -11.02
CA LYS A 11 13.37 2.11 -9.73
C LYS A 11 12.12 2.98 -9.85
N MET A 12 11.05 2.64 -9.12
CA MET A 12 9.85 3.46 -9.04
C MET A 12 10.22 4.89 -8.63
N THR A 13 9.95 5.81 -9.54
CA THR A 13 10.17 7.24 -9.37
C THR A 13 9.07 7.86 -8.52
N ARG A 14 9.32 9.08 -8.04
CA ARG A 14 8.30 9.90 -7.34
C ARG A 14 7.04 10.09 -8.20
N ASP A 15 7.23 10.31 -9.50
CA ASP A 15 6.12 10.55 -10.43
C ASP A 15 5.31 9.28 -10.66
N GLU A 16 5.96 8.12 -10.82
CA GLU A 16 5.26 6.83 -10.92
C GLU A 16 4.53 6.49 -9.62
N PHE A 17 5.12 6.78 -8.46
CA PHE A 17 4.47 6.63 -7.16
C PHE A 17 3.20 7.45 -7.06
N ASN A 18 3.28 8.73 -7.44
CA ASN A 18 2.14 9.63 -7.42
C ASN A 18 1.07 9.23 -8.45
N GLN A 19 1.49 8.83 -9.66
CA GLN A 19 0.59 8.35 -10.69
C GLN A 19 -0.19 7.12 -10.21
N PHE A 20 0.51 6.10 -9.69
CA PHE A 20 -0.13 4.89 -9.16
C PHE A 20 -1.13 5.20 -8.05
N CYS A 21 -0.76 6.07 -7.09
CA CYS A 21 -1.65 6.42 -5.99
C CYS A 21 -2.86 7.25 -6.47
N SER A 22 -2.71 8.07 -7.52
CA SER A 22 -3.79 8.87 -8.12
C SER A 22 -4.86 8.03 -8.82
N GLU A 23 -4.49 6.86 -9.32
CA GLU A 23 -5.40 5.92 -10.00
C GLU A 23 -6.27 5.13 -9.02
N LEU A 24 -5.92 5.14 -7.73
CA LEU A 24 -6.72 4.47 -6.70
C LEU A 24 -8.00 5.29 -6.40
N PRO A 25 -9.18 4.64 -6.30
CA PRO A 25 -10.45 5.33 -6.12
C PRO A 25 -10.50 6.22 -4.87
N ALA A 26 -11.18 7.36 -4.98
CA ALA A 26 -11.47 8.26 -3.86
C ALA A 26 -10.23 8.68 -3.03
N THR A 27 -9.07 8.75 -3.68
CA THR A 27 -7.85 9.25 -3.07
C THR A 27 -7.73 10.77 -3.16
N THR A 28 -6.95 11.32 -2.25
CA THR A 28 -6.58 12.74 -2.22
C THR A 28 -5.09 12.84 -1.94
N HIS A 29 -4.45 13.86 -2.50
CA HIS A 29 -3.02 14.12 -2.39
C HIS A 29 -2.77 15.49 -1.78
N VAL A 30 -1.72 15.57 -0.97
CA VAL A 30 -1.18 16.85 -0.48
C VAL A 30 0.33 16.72 -0.33
N VAL A 31 1.05 17.77 -0.70
CA VAL A 31 2.48 17.89 -0.41
C VAL A 31 2.64 18.59 0.95
N GLN A 32 3.21 17.89 1.92
CA GLN A 32 3.43 18.42 3.28
C GLN A 32 4.70 17.81 3.89
N TRP A 33 5.04 18.16 5.13
CA TRP A 33 6.19 17.61 5.85
C TRP A 33 7.50 17.64 5.05
N ARG A 34 8.00 18.85 4.76
CA ARG A 34 9.24 19.09 3.99
C ARG A 34 9.22 18.48 2.59
N GLY A 35 8.08 18.58 1.89
CA GLY A 35 7.95 18.23 0.48
C GLY A 35 7.55 16.78 0.20
N ALA A 36 7.13 16.02 1.22
CA ALA A 36 6.63 14.66 1.06
C ALA A 36 5.22 14.64 0.44
N ASP A 37 5.00 13.69 -0.48
CA ASP A 37 3.70 13.38 -1.06
C ASP A 37 2.90 12.53 -0.10
N VAL A 38 1.78 13.05 0.40
CA VAL A 38 0.93 12.36 1.37
C VAL A 38 -0.40 12.00 0.73
N TRP A 39 -0.61 10.70 0.53
CA TRP A 39 -1.79 10.14 -0.09
C TRP A 39 -2.77 9.62 0.96
N LYS A 40 -4.04 9.99 0.79
CA LYS A 40 -5.12 9.74 1.74
C LYS A 40 -6.37 9.20 1.05
N ILE A 41 -7.15 8.42 1.79
CA ILE A 41 -8.52 8.02 1.43
C ILE A 41 -9.46 8.37 2.58
N GLY A 42 -10.56 9.06 2.27
CA GLY A 42 -11.50 9.55 3.29
C GLY A 42 -10.83 10.38 4.40
N GLY A 43 -9.77 11.14 4.07
CA GLY A 43 -8.99 11.95 5.00
C GLY A 43 -7.97 11.19 5.86
N LYS A 44 -7.81 9.87 5.69
CA LYS A 44 -6.83 9.06 6.41
C LYS A 44 -5.65 8.70 5.50
N VAL A 45 -4.42 8.85 5.99
CA VAL A 45 -3.20 8.53 5.24
C VAL A 45 -3.06 7.02 5.04
N PHE A 46 -2.69 6.62 3.81
CA PHE A 46 -2.31 5.25 3.47
C PHE A 46 -0.88 5.16 2.89
N ALA A 47 -0.38 6.19 2.22
CA ALA A 47 0.97 6.19 1.66
C ALA A 47 1.63 7.57 1.77
N ILE A 48 2.95 7.56 1.95
CA ILE A 48 3.79 8.75 2.01
C ILE A 48 5.03 8.50 1.15
N GLY A 49 5.25 9.32 0.13
CA GLY A 49 6.48 9.35 -0.64
C GLY A 49 7.36 10.51 -0.20
N ALA A 50 8.61 10.25 0.16
CA ALA A 50 9.56 11.28 0.59
C ALA A 50 10.96 11.01 0.01
N GLN A 51 11.83 12.00 0.15
CA GLN A 51 13.26 11.80 -0.10
C GLN A 51 13.92 11.31 1.20
N GLY A 52 14.49 10.12 1.15
CA GLY A 52 15.26 9.51 2.22
C GLY A 52 16.71 10.00 2.27
N PRO A 53 17.54 9.37 3.12
CA PRO A 53 18.98 9.64 3.16
C PRO A 53 19.62 9.49 1.79
N GLU A 54 20.65 10.29 1.52
CA GLU A 54 21.42 10.25 0.27
C GLU A 54 20.59 10.51 -1.01
N GLY A 55 19.38 11.07 -0.84
CA GLY A 55 18.50 11.41 -1.94
C GLY A 55 17.67 10.23 -2.48
N LEU A 56 17.77 9.04 -1.86
CA LEU A 56 17.03 7.86 -2.28
C LEU A 56 15.53 8.01 -2.00
N PRO A 57 14.64 7.60 -2.93
CA PRO A 57 13.21 7.55 -2.65
C PRO A 57 12.92 6.65 -1.45
N ALA A 58 12.11 7.17 -0.52
CA ALA A 58 11.60 6.46 0.64
C ALA A 58 10.07 6.48 0.63
N VAL A 59 9.46 5.30 0.62
CA VAL A 59 8.00 5.16 0.59
C VAL A 59 7.53 4.48 1.86
N THR A 60 6.62 5.14 2.59
CA THR A 60 6.06 4.66 3.84
C THR A 60 4.59 4.33 3.67
N PHE A 61 4.18 3.13 4.08
CA PHE A 61 2.83 2.61 3.89
C PHE A 61 2.39 1.75 5.08
N LYS A 62 1.07 1.56 5.22
CA LYS A 62 0.50 0.69 6.26
C LYS A 62 0.54 -0.76 5.84
N THR A 63 0.66 -1.63 6.83
CA THR A 63 0.72 -3.08 6.64
C THR A 63 -0.29 -3.80 7.53
N SER A 64 -0.61 -5.04 7.18
CA SER A 64 -1.17 -6.01 8.13
C SER A 64 -0.08 -6.42 9.13
N ASP A 65 -0.46 -7.14 10.19
CA ASP A 65 0.53 -7.70 11.13
C ASP A 65 1.48 -8.68 10.45
N LEU A 66 0.96 -9.57 9.59
CA LEU A 66 1.78 -10.53 8.84
C LEU A 66 2.79 -9.85 7.92
N ASN A 67 2.36 -8.85 7.13
CA ASN A 67 3.28 -8.11 6.27
C ASN A 67 4.25 -7.26 7.09
N PHE A 68 3.85 -6.76 8.26
CA PHE A 68 4.74 -6.02 9.14
C PHE A 68 5.87 -6.91 9.62
N GLU A 69 5.56 -8.10 10.13
CA GLU A 69 6.56 -9.07 10.59
C GLU A 69 7.51 -9.45 9.46
N PHE A 70 6.97 -9.88 8.32
CA PHE A 70 7.77 -10.26 7.16
C PHE A 70 8.69 -9.13 6.65
N LEU A 71 8.16 -7.91 6.50
CA LEU A 71 8.93 -6.78 5.97
C LEU A 71 9.86 -6.14 7.00
N SER A 72 9.67 -6.37 8.30
CA SER A 72 10.59 -5.82 9.31
C SER A 72 11.98 -6.43 9.22
N ASP A 73 12.06 -7.68 8.75
CA ASP A 73 13.31 -8.44 8.60
C ASP A 73 13.82 -8.48 7.15
N HIS A 74 13.09 -7.88 6.20
CA HIS A 74 13.46 -7.89 4.79
C HIS A 74 14.40 -6.73 4.44
N GLU A 75 15.47 -7.02 3.71
CA GLU A 75 16.40 -6.00 3.23
C GLU A 75 15.67 -4.93 2.41
N GLY A 76 16.01 -3.65 2.62
CA GLY A 76 15.37 -2.53 1.93
C GLY A 76 14.09 -2.03 2.61
N PHE A 77 13.67 -2.63 3.71
CA PHE A 77 12.51 -2.21 4.50
C PHE A 77 12.88 -2.00 5.97
N ARG A 78 12.12 -1.13 6.66
CA ARG A 78 12.23 -0.94 8.10
C ARG A 78 10.90 -0.52 8.72
N PRO A 79 10.66 -0.84 10.00
CA PRO A 79 9.56 -0.27 10.77
C PRO A 79 9.58 1.27 10.75
N ALA A 80 8.40 1.88 10.66
CA ALA A 80 8.21 3.33 10.74
C ALA A 80 7.33 3.70 11.96
N PRO A 81 7.79 3.41 13.20
CA PRO A 81 6.95 3.49 14.41
C PRO A 81 6.45 4.90 14.72
N TYR A 82 7.14 5.93 14.24
CA TYR A 82 6.71 7.32 14.39
C TYR A 82 5.35 7.61 13.71
N PHE A 83 4.91 6.78 12.76
CA PHE A 83 3.59 6.88 12.13
C PHE A 83 2.52 5.99 12.78
N ALA A 84 2.90 5.12 13.72
CA ALA A 84 2.06 4.09 14.33
C ALA A 84 1.05 4.62 15.36
N THR A 85 0.29 5.65 14.98
CA THR A 85 -0.84 6.12 15.79
C THR A 85 -1.96 5.08 15.78
N ARG A 86 -2.61 4.88 16.94
CA ARG A 86 -3.78 3.99 17.10
C ARG A 86 -3.52 2.52 16.69
N GLY A 87 -2.32 2.01 16.96
CA GLY A 87 -1.99 0.58 16.76
C GLY A 87 -1.77 0.15 15.30
N MET A 88 -1.75 1.09 14.35
CA MET A 88 -1.49 0.78 12.94
C MET A 88 -0.02 0.42 12.73
N LYS A 89 0.25 -0.63 11.95
CA LYS A 89 1.59 -1.04 11.55
C LYS A 89 2.03 -0.32 10.29
N TRP A 90 3.26 0.18 10.28
CA TRP A 90 3.83 0.94 9.18
C TRP A 90 5.24 0.48 8.87
N ILE A 91 5.51 0.34 7.58
CA ILE A 91 6.82 0.03 7.03
C ILE A 91 7.25 1.18 6.11
N GLN A 92 8.55 1.45 6.09
CA GLN A 92 9.20 2.29 5.09
C GLN A 92 10.13 1.43 4.24
N GLN A 93 9.98 1.49 2.92
CA GLN A 93 11.00 1.05 1.98
C GLN A 93 12.08 2.13 1.86
N THR A 94 13.36 1.76 1.96
CA THR A 94 14.48 2.70 2.11
C THR A 94 15.44 2.78 0.92
N ASP A 95 15.56 1.71 0.14
CA ASP A 95 16.53 1.65 -0.97
C ASP A 95 15.87 1.55 -2.35
N GLY A 96 14.59 1.18 -2.40
CA GLY A 96 13.70 1.21 -3.56
C GLY A 96 14.33 0.63 -4.82
N ARG A 97 14.93 -0.54 -4.72
CA ARG A 97 15.54 -1.21 -5.86
C ARG A 97 14.45 -1.59 -6.88
N ALA A 98 14.77 -1.58 -8.17
CA ALA A 98 13.77 -1.75 -9.24
C ALA A 98 13.08 -3.13 -9.20
N GLU A 99 13.77 -4.16 -8.73
CA GLU A 99 13.21 -5.49 -8.49
C GLU A 99 12.10 -5.50 -7.42
N GLN A 100 11.99 -4.44 -6.62
CA GLN A 100 10.98 -4.30 -5.58
C GLN A 100 9.75 -3.50 -6.05
N ASP A 101 9.73 -2.97 -7.27
CA ASP A 101 8.65 -2.06 -7.73
C ASP A 101 7.29 -2.74 -7.82
N GLU A 102 7.25 -4.01 -8.23
CA GLU A 102 6.00 -4.80 -8.26
C GLU A 102 5.51 -5.07 -6.83
N ALA A 103 6.41 -5.48 -5.95
CA ALA A 103 6.11 -5.67 -4.53
C ALA A 103 5.63 -4.37 -3.87
N LEU A 104 6.25 -3.23 -4.21
CA LEU A 104 5.85 -1.92 -3.70
C LEU A 104 4.43 -1.56 -4.15
N ARG A 105 4.08 -1.74 -5.44
CA ARG A 105 2.71 -1.52 -5.92
C ARG A 105 1.71 -2.42 -5.18
N TYR A 106 2.05 -3.69 -4.97
CA TYR A 106 1.24 -4.61 -4.18
C TYR A 106 1.01 -4.07 -2.76
N TYR A 107 2.06 -3.67 -2.04
CA TYR A 107 1.94 -3.18 -0.67
C TYR A 107 1.22 -1.84 -0.56
N LEU A 108 1.38 -0.94 -1.53
CA LEU A 108 0.61 0.30 -1.61
C LEU A 108 -0.87 0.01 -1.78
N GLN A 109 -1.23 -0.97 -2.63
CA GLN A 109 -2.62 -1.38 -2.78
C GLN A 109 -3.17 -2.06 -1.51
N GLN A 110 -2.39 -2.88 -0.81
CA GLN A 110 -2.80 -3.44 0.48
C GLN A 110 -3.00 -2.35 1.53
N SER A 111 -2.07 -1.37 1.61
CA SER A 111 -2.19 -0.23 2.50
C SER A 111 -3.48 0.56 2.24
N TYR A 112 -3.76 0.84 0.97
CA TYR A 112 -5.01 1.47 0.54
C TYR A 112 -6.24 0.67 1.03
N ARG A 113 -6.26 -0.65 0.83
CA ARG A 113 -7.36 -1.53 1.27
C ARG A 113 -7.56 -1.51 2.79
N ILE A 114 -6.48 -1.53 3.57
CA ILE A 114 -6.52 -1.45 5.04
C ILE A 114 -7.17 -0.15 5.49
N VAL A 115 -6.83 0.98 4.86
CA VAL A 115 -7.40 2.27 5.26
C VAL A 115 -8.85 2.40 4.79
N ALA A 116 -9.15 1.94 3.57
CA ALA A 116 -10.49 1.94 3.00
C ALA A 116 -11.46 1.10 3.85
N SER A 117 -11.08 -0.12 4.23
CA SER A 117 -11.89 -1.02 5.05
C SER A 117 -12.07 -0.49 6.48
N GLY A 118 -11.10 0.26 7.00
CA GLY A 118 -11.18 0.94 8.29
C GLY A 118 -12.02 2.22 8.31
N LEU A 119 -12.60 2.66 7.18
CA LEU A 119 -13.58 3.76 7.17
C LEU A 119 -14.95 3.27 7.66
N SER A 120 -15.78 4.18 8.18
CA SER A 120 -17.17 3.82 8.52
C SER A 120 -17.94 3.42 7.26
N LYS A 121 -18.93 2.53 7.39
CA LYS A 121 -19.76 2.08 6.26
C LYS A 121 -20.45 3.22 5.53
N SER A 122 -20.91 4.25 6.25
CA SER A 122 -21.45 5.47 5.65
C SER A 122 -20.41 6.18 4.77
N LYS A 123 -19.15 6.27 5.23
CA LYS A 123 -18.07 6.91 4.46
C LYS A 123 -17.62 6.06 3.28
N GLN A 124 -17.59 4.73 3.42
CA GLN A 124 -17.30 3.82 2.30
C GLN A 124 -18.32 4.00 1.18
N ARG A 125 -19.62 4.02 1.51
CA ARG A 125 -20.70 4.26 0.55
C ARG A 125 -20.61 5.64 -0.10
N ALA A 126 -20.39 6.70 0.68
CA ALA A 126 -20.26 8.06 0.17
C ALA A 126 -19.08 8.24 -0.80
N LEU A 127 -18.04 7.41 -0.68
CA LEU A 127 -16.85 7.43 -1.53
C LEU A 127 -16.92 6.39 -2.67
N GLY A 128 -18.02 5.63 -2.81
CA GLY A 128 -18.16 4.61 -3.84
C GLY A 128 -17.18 3.43 -3.71
N LEU A 129 -16.72 3.13 -2.49
CA LEU A 129 -15.77 2.05 -2.26
C LEU A 129 -16.49 0.69 -2.29
N PRO A 130 -15.90 -0.34 -2.93
CA PRO A 130 -16.50 -1.67 -2.93
C PRO A 130 -16.65 -2.16 -1.49
N GLU A 131 -17.84 -2.64 -1.14
CA GLU A 131 -18.02 -3.31 0.15
C GLU A 131 -17.14 -4.56 0.19
N ALA A 132 -16.38 -4.73 1.27
CA ALA A 132 -15.66 -5.98 1.49
C ALA A 132 -16.67 -7.15 1.40
N PRO A 133 -16.35 -8.22 0.66
CA PRO A 133 -17.26 -9.35 0.51
C PRO A 133 -17.68 -9.84 1.89
N HIS A 134 -18.99 -9.97 2.09
CA HIS A 134 -19.55 -10.51 3.32
C HIS A 134 -19.12 -11.98 3.44
N LEU A 135 -18.42 -12.33 4.52
CA LEU A 135 -17.92 -13.68 4.81
C LEU A 135 -19.02 -14.73 5.11
N HIS A 136 -20.30 -14.45 4.82
CA HIS A 136 -21.42 -15.32 5.21
C HIS A 136 -22.04 -16.18 4.10
N ASP A 137 -21.52 -16.16 2.87
CA ASP A 137 -22.16 -16.89 1.76
C ASP A 137 -21.67 -18.34 1.56
N PHE A 138 -20.96 -18.93 2.52
CA PHE A 138 -20.41 -20.30 2.39
C PHE A 138 -21.19 -21.43 3.08
N HIS A 139 -22.45 -21.22 3.49
CA HIS A 139 -23.28 -22.31 4.00
C HIS A 139 -24.68 -22.29 3.35
N SER A 140 -24.82 -22.99 2.22
CA SER A 140 -26.06 -23.73 1.87
C SER A 140 -25.85 -24.51 0.56
N GLN A 141 -25.08 -25.59 0.62
CA GLN A 141 -25.16 -26.68 -0.35
C GLN A 141 -24.56 -27.92 0.31
N ASN A 142 -25.35 -28.55 1.17
CA ASN A 142 -25.30 -29.98 1.49
C ASN A 142 -26.50 -30.30 2.37
N ASP A 143 -27.65 -30.46 1.74
CA ASP A 143 -28.66 -31.38 2.25
C ASP A 143 -29.61 -31.80 1.12
N HIS A 144 -29.38 -32.97 0.52
CA HIS A 144 -30.37 -34.05 0.57
C HIS A 144 -29.83 -35.36 -0.02
N PRO A 145 -30.20 -36.51 0.58
CA PRO A 145 -29.84 -37.84 0.12
C PRO A 145 -30.77 -38.28 -1.03
N GLN A 146 -30.24 -38.93 -2.06
CA GLN A 146 -31.06 -39.70 -2.99
C GLN A 146 -30.86 -41.20 -2.76
N LYS A 147 -31.87 -41.74 -2.06
CA LYS A 147 -32.59 -43.00 -2.25
C LYS A 147 -31.80 -44.26 -2.60
#